data_AF-A0A2H8TPM9-F1
#
_entry.id   AF-A0A2H8TPM9-F1
#
_cell.length_a   1.000
_cell.length_b   1.000
_cell.length_c   1.000
_cell.angle_alpha   90.00
_cell.angle_beta   90.00
_cell.angle_gamma   90.00
#
_symmetry.space_group_name_H-M   'P 1'
#
loop_
_entity.id
_entity.type
_entity.pdbx_description
1 polymer ?
#
loop_
_entity_poly.entity_id
_entity_poly.type
_entity_poly.pdbx_seq_one_letter_code
_entity_poly.pdbx_strand_id
1 'polypeptide(L)'
;MAEAHSAVAFSFSITHEGWDVNFDREVLHLVWASGIRSWKKRLARFKNNVRNGVFPAPLQSLWAVMGIVLALRYANNSFVKYTDIILQYLPGTSYVWQIVSCFILSLTFWLILIYIIRYTFKLMLMYKGWMYESRGGHKVSLKTKLWGLGIKLLSSKSKPLLYSYQGSLPKLPLPPVNETMKRYLKSVRPLMNDSEYESMIKLANEFEKGIAVKLQRYLWLKSWWSSNYVSDWWEEYVYLRSRTPLIVNSNFYGIDAIMLHSTSIQAARAAMIIWQCLQYRRLIERQELEPIRIQGLVPLCSWQYERIFNTTRVPGAVSDKIVHYNDSRHIVVYHAGRYFKVIIYSQNRILHPCEIEEQIQSILDNTEKPYAGEEKVAALTAADRTHWANTRTQYFFKGINRQSLDAIEKAAFVVTLDEVPYEYDPENSKKLDEFGRILMTGKGYDRWFDKSFTLCIGSNGRVGFNAEHSWADAAVMSHLWEFIIFDEAEKSGYQENGHTKGAPELEPPKPIRLQWNLDPVLEAIEKSYQVSLALVN
;
A
#
# COMPACT_ATOMS: atom_id res chain seq x y z
N MET A 1 -19.47 1.23 38.93
CA MET A 1 -18.47 2.31 38.76
C MET A 1 -17.12 1.83 39.25
N ALA A 2 -16.48 0.95 38.49
CA ALA A 2 -15.11 0.49 38.73
C ALA A 2 -14.37 0.63 37.39
N GLU A 3 -13.70 1.76 37.30
CA GLU A 3 -12.42 2.00 36.62
C GLU A 3 -12.25 1.55 35.17
N ALA A 4 -12.70 2.44 34.29
CA ALA A 4 -12.00 2.69 33.02
C ALA A 4 -10.62 3.31 33.31
N HIS A 5 -9.62 2.49 33.64
CA HIS A 5 -8.21 2.89 33.51
C HIS A 5 -7.82 2.88 32.03
N SER A 6 -8.33 3.85 31.28
CA SER A 6 -7.62 4.31 30.09
C SER A 6 -6.26 4.80 30.56
N ALA A 7 -5.18 4.15 30.12
CA ALA A 7 -3.80 4.48 30.46
C ALA A 7 -3.51 5.97 30.15
N VAL A 8 -3.67 6.85 31.15
CA VAL A 8 -3.29 8.25 31.06
C VAL A 8 -1.89 8.35 31.67
N ALA A 9 -0.90 8.71 30.85
CA ALA A 9 0.50 8.85 31.29
C ALA A 9 0.69 9.86 32.44
N PHE A 10 -0.27 10.78 32.57
CA PHE A 10 -0.30 11.83 33.58
C PHE A 10 -1.74 12.03 34.04
N SER A 11 -2.04 11.74 35.31
CA SER A 11 -3.28 12.20 35.93
C SER A 11 -3.00 13.46 36.73
N PHE A 12 -3.79 14.50 36.47
CA PHE A 12 -3.73 15.75 37.19
C PHE A 12 -4.98 15.89 38.05
N SER A 13 -4.80 15.98 39.37
CA SER A 13 -5.90 16.24 40.31
C SER A 13 -5.56 17.42 41.20
N ILE A 14 -6.49 18.36 41.30
CA ILE A 14 -6.41 19.48 42.24
C ILE A 14 -7.09 19.02 43.51
N THR A 15 -6.33 18.86 44.59
CA THR A 15 -6.84 18.52 45.92
C THR A 15 -6.80 19.74 46.83
N HIS A 16 -7.45 19.67 48.00
CA HIS A 16 -7.44 20.74 48.99
C HIS A 16 -6.03 21.08 49.52
N GLU A 17 -5.06 20.18 49.31
CA GLU A 17 -3.65 20.32 49.72
C GLU A 17 -2.73 20.82 48.59
N GLY A 18 -3.23 20.95 47.34
CA GLY A 18 -2.45 21.48 46.22
C GLY A 18 -2.61 20.68 44.93
N TRP A 19 -1.54 20.66 44.13
CA TRP A 19 -1.50 20.01 42.82
C TRP A 19 -0.91 18.61 42.98
N ASP A 20 -1.71 17.57 42.74
CA ASP A 20 -1.24 16.19 42.74
C ASP A 20 -1.06 15.71 41.28
N VAL A 21 0.17 15.32 40.96
CA VAL A 21 0.58 14.88 39.62
C VAL A 21 1.09 13.45 39.75
N ASN A 22 0.26 12.50 39.34
CA ASN A 22 0.64 11.09 39.31
C ASN A 22 1.07 10.71 37.90
N PHE A 23 2.24 10.08 37.77
CA PHE A 23 2.79 9.63 36.49
C PHE A 23 3.15 8.15 36.55
N ASP A 24 2.65 7.41 35.57
CA ASP A 24 2.91 5.98 35.46
C ASP A 24 4.25 5.74 34.77
N ARG A 25 5.20 5.16 35.51
CA ARG A 25 6.55 4.86 35.03
C ARG A 25 6.55 3.87 33.86
N GLU A 26 5.62 2.91 33.82
CA GLU A 26 5.51 1.96 32.72
C GLU A 26 5.00 2.66 31.46
N VAL A 27 4.00 3.52 31.59
CA VAL A 27 3.48 4.30 30.46
C VAL A 27 4.56 5.25 29.92
N LEU A 28 5.32 5.92 30.79
CA LEU A 28 6.45 6.75 30.38
C LEU A 28 7.54 5.94 29.66
N HIS A 29 7.87 4.75 30.17
CA HIS A 29 8.82 3.85 29.51
C HIS A 29 8.31 3.39 28.13
N LEU A 30 7.02 3.09 28.00
CA LEU A 30 6.39 2.74 26.71
C LEU A 30 6.43 3.91 25.73
N VAL A 31 6.16 5.14 26.19
CA VAL A 31 6.26 6.37 25.39
C VAL A 31 7.70 6.59 24.93
N TRP A 32 8.68 6.44 25.83
CA TRP A 32 10.10 6.56 25.52
C TRP A 32 10.57 5.51 24.51
N ALA A 33 10.27 4.24 24.76
CA ALA A 33 10.61 3.14 23.85
C ALA A 33 9.95 3.33 22.47
N SER A 34 8.71 3.83 22.44
CA SER A 34 8.02 4.22 21.22
C SER A 34 8.75 5.36 20.49
N GLY A 35 9.20 6.39 21.22
CA GLY A 35 9.99 7.50 20.71
C GLY A 35 11.31 7.04 20.08
N ILE A 36 12.09 6.20 20.78
CA ILE A 36 13.33 5.61 20.25
C ILE A 36 13.05 4.81 18.98
N ARG A 37 12.00 3.98 18.97
CA ARG A 37 11.64 3.16 17.80
C ARG A 37 11.28 4.04 16.60
N SER A 38 10.48 5.08 16.82
CA SER A 38 10.11 6.06 15.79
C SER A 38 11.35 6.76 15.23
N TRP A 39 12.28 7.17 16.10
CA TRP A 39 13.54 7.80 15.70
C TRP A 39 14.43 6.85 14.88
N LYS A 40 14.63 5.60 15.34
CA LYS A 40 15.38 4.56 14.59
C LYS A 40 14.76 4.30 13.21
N LYS A 41 13.43 4.20 13.14
CA LYS A 41 12.69 4.04 11.87
C LYS A 41 12.90 5.23 10.95
N ARG A 42 12.86 6.46 11.47
CA ARG A 42 13.10 7.70 10.72
C ARG A 42 14.52 7.77 10.19
N LEU A 43 15.52 7.40 11.00
CA LEU A 43 16.93 7.37 10.59
C LEU A 43 17.17 6.32 9.49
N ALA A 44 16.62 5.12 9.64
CA ALA A 44 16.69 4.06 8.63
C ALA A 44 16.05 4.51 7.30
N ARG A 45 14.87 5.13 7.35
CA ARG A 45 14.21 5.71 6.17
C ARG A 45 15.03 6.83 5.55
N PHE A 46 15.63 7.71 6.34
CA PHE A 46 16.50 8.77 5.84
C PHE A 46 17.69 8.19 5.07
N LYS A 47 18.38 7.19 5.65
CA LYS A 47 19.49 6.48 4.99
C LYS A 47 19.04 5.87 3.65
N ASN A 48 17.88 5.22 3.63
CA ASN A 48 17.35 4.59 2.42
C ASN A 48 16.87 5.62 1.38
N ASN A 49 16.32 6.76 1.81
CA ASN A 49 15.99 7.87 0.93
C ASN A 49 17.24 8.46 0.26
N VAL A 50 18.34 8.62 1.01
CA VAL A 50 19.63 9.06 0.45
C VAL A 50 20.12 8.04 -0.58
N ARG A 51 20.10 6.74 -0.25
CA ARG A 51 20.48 5.66 -1.18
C ARG A 51 19.61 5.65 -2.45
N ASN A 52 18.30 5.84 -2.31
CA ASN A 52 17.36 5.92 -3.43
C ASN A 52 17.59 7.18 -4.28
N GLY A 53 17.94 8.31 -3.66
CA GLY A 53 18.23 9.56 -4.35
C GLY A 53 19.47 9.49 -5.25
N VAL A 54 20.45 8.68 -4.88
CA VAL A 54 21.73 8.55 -5.61
C VAL A 54 21.80 7.31 -6.50
N PHE A 55 20.80 6.42 -6.43
CA PHE A 55 20.71 5.25 -7.29
C PHE A 55 20.68 5.67 -8.79
N PRO A 56 21.42 4.99 -9.70
CA PRO A 56 22.10 3.69 -9.56
C PRO A 56 23.53 3.72 -9.01
N ALA A 57 24.08 4.88 -8.66
CA ALA A 57 25.46 4.96 -8.17
C ALA A 57 25.58 4.45 -6.72
N PRO A 58 26.59 3.62 -6.41
CA PRO A 58 26.85 3.22 -5.02
C PRO A 58 27.41 4.41 -4.23
N LEU A 59 27.05 4.56 -2.95
CA LEU A 59 27.54 5.65 -2.11
C LEU A 59 29.08 5.69 -2.02
N GLN A 60 29.73 4.52 -2.11
CA GLN A 60 31.18 4.41 -2.10
C GLN A 60 31.86 5.09 -3.31
N SER A 61 31.14 5.27 -4.42
CA SER A 61 31.70 5.93 -5.61
C SER A 61 32.03 7.41 -5.38
N LEU A 62 31.42 8.06 -4.38
CA LEU A 62 31.80 9.42 -3.98
C LEU A 62 33.25 9.47 -3.48
N TRP A 63 33.67 8.48 -2.69
CA TRP A 63 35.04 8.41 -2.17
C TRP A 63 36.06 8.14 -3.28
N ALA A 64 35.67 7.41 -4.32
CA ALA A 64 36.51 7.22 -5.50
C ALA A 64 36.69 8.54 -6.27
N VAL A 65 35.62 9.31 -6.48
CA VAL A 65 35.71 10.66 -7.09
C VAL A 65 36.58 11.57 -6.22
N MET A 66 36.42 11.52 -4.89
CA MET A 66 37.22 12.30 -3.96
C MET A 66 38.71 11.95 -4.03
N GLY A 67 39.05 10.66 -4.10
CA GLY A 67 40.42 10.20 -4.28
C GLY A 67 41.05 10.72 -5.58
N ILE A 68 40.29 10.73 -6.68
CA ILE A 68 40.75 11.27 -7.96
C ILE A 68 40.99 12.79 -7.86
N VAL A 69 40.04 13.55 -7.29
CA VAL A 69 40.17 15.02 -7.15
C VAL A 69 41.35 15.39 -6.25
N LEU A 70 41.57 14.65 -5.15
CA LEU A 70 42.72 14.83 -4.27
C LEU A 70 44.04 14.53 -4.99
N ALA A 71 44.12 13.44 -5.75
CA ALA A 71 45.30 13.09 -6.53
C ALA A 71 45.61 14.15 -7.60
N LEU A 72 44.58 14.64 -8.30
CA LEU A 72 44.73 15.71 -9.29
C LEU A 72 45.19 17.04 -8.67
N ARG A 73 44.73 17.35 -7.45
CA ARG A 73 45.20 18.51 -6.71
C ARG A 73 46.67 18.37 -6.30
N TYR A 74 47.05 17.20 -5.79
CA TYR A 74 48.44 16.92 -5.40
C TYR A 74 49.39 16.95 -6.59
N ALA A 75 48.95 16.47 -7.75
CA ALA A 75 49.69 16.53 -9.01
C ALA A 75 49.76 17.94 -9.63
N ASN A 76 49.25 18.98 -8.95
CA ASN A 76 49.16 20.36 -9.39
C ASN A 76 48.56 20.53 -10.80
N ASN A 77 47.53 19.73 -11.11
CA ASN A 77 46.86 19.78 -12.40
C ASN A 77 46.00 21.06 -12.54
N SER A 78 45.62 21.41 -13.77
CA SER A 78 44.66 22.48 -14.09
C SER A 78 43.36 22.46 -13.25
N PHE A 79 42.96 21.29 -12.73
CA PHE A 79 41.80 21.11 -11.84
C PHE A 79 41.92 21.82 -10.48
N VAL A 80 43.14 22.15 -10.04
CA VAL A 80 43.39 22.92 -8.79
C VAL A 80 42.62 24.24 -8.80
N LYS A 81 42.49 24.89 -9.98
CA LYS A 81 41.75 26.15 -10.16
C LYS A 81 40.31 26.07 -9.64
N TYR A 82 39.59 24.97 -9.92
CA TYR A 82 38.21 24.81 -9.46
C TYR A 82 38.11 24.63 -7.95
N THR A 83 39.09 23.93 -7.36
CA THR A 83 39.16 23.79 -5.91
C THR A 83 39.53 25.13 -5.23
N ASP A 84 40.34 25.96 -5.88
CA ASP A 84 40.71 27.26 -5.33
C ASP A 84 39.57 28.27 -5.39
N ILE A 85 38.73 28.23 -6.45
CA ILE A 85 37.49 29.03 -6.50
C ILE A 85 36.58 28.71 -5.31
N ILE A 86 36.39 27.43 -4.98
CA ILE A 86 35.58 27.03 -3.82
C ILE A 86 36.25 27.48 -2.52
N LEU A 87 37.58 27.39 -2.43
CA LEU A 87 38.35 27.75 -1.25
C LEU A 87 38.23 29.24 -0.90
N GLN A 88 38.04 30.13 -1.89
CA GLN A 88 37.82 31.57 -1.66
C GLN A 88 36.56 31.87 -0.83
N TYR A 89 35.58 30.97 -0.85
CA TYR A 89 34.35 31.11 -0.07
C TYR A 89 34.39 30.35 1.27
N LEU A 90 35.52 29.69 1.59
CA LEU A 90 35.69 28.97 2.84
C LEU A 90 36.43 29.83 3.90
N PRO A 91 36.25 29.57 5.20
CA PRO A 91 36.81 30.40 6.29
C PRO A 91 38.35 30.46 6.37
N GLY A 92 39.07 29.69 5.55
CA GLY A 92 40.52 29.73 5.50
C GLY A 92 41.13 28.87 4.41
N THR A 93 42.46 28.90 4.32
CA THR A 93 43.25 28.21 3.28
C THR A 93 44.08 27.05 3.82
N SER A 94 43.87 26.67 5.08
CA SER A 94 44.56 25.54 5.72
C SER A 94 44.31 24.23 4.97
N TYR A 95 45.17 23.23 5.21
CA TYR A 95 45.04 21.90 4.61
C TYR A 95 43.64 21.28 4.82
N VAL A 96 43.01 21.53 5.97
CA VAL A 96 41.64 21.09 6.26
C VAL A 96 40.64 21.71 5.27
N TRP A 97 40.72 23.02 5.02
CA TRP A 97 39.83 23.70 4.08
C TRP A 97 40.08 23.30 2.63
N GLN A 98 41.31 22.94 2.28
CA GLN A 98 41.63 22.37 0.97
C GLN A 98 40.96 21.00 0.77
N ILE A 99 40.97 20.13 1.78
CA ILE A 99 40.23 18.85 1.74
C ILE A 99 38.72 19.11 1.62
N VAL A 100 38.17 20.06 2.39
CA VAL A 100 36.75 20.42 2.32
C VAL A 100 36.38 20.93 0.92
N SER A 101 37.21 21.78 0.32
CA SER A 101 37.01 22.23 -1.06
C SER A 101 37.03 21.06 -2.06
N CYS A 102 38.00 20.15 -1.95
CA CYS A 102 38.04 18.93 -2.77
C CYS A 102 36.78 18.07 -2.59
N PHE A 103 36.28 17.93 -1.36
CA PHE A 103 35.04 17.21 -1.07
C PHE A 103 33.82 17.86 -1.73
N ILE A 104 33.68 19.19 -1.62
CA ILE A 104 32.56 19.93 -2.25
C ILE A 104 32.60 19.77 -3.78
N LEU A 105 33.76 19.91 -4.40
CA LEU A 105 33.93 19.73 -5.84
C LEU A 105 33.57 18.29 -6.25
N SER A 106 34.07 17.31 -5.50
CA SER A 106 33.82 15.88 -5.74
C SER A 106 32.34 15.54 -5.62
N LEU A 107 31.68 16.04 -4.57
CA LEU A 107 30.25 15.87 -4.34
C LEU A 107 29.44 16.48 -5.49
N THR A 108 29.80 17.69 -5.93
CA THR A 108 29.12 18.36 -7.04
C THR A 108 29.24 17.57 -8.34
N PHE A 109 30.46 17.16 -8.70
CA PHE A 109 30.70 16.35 -9.90
C PHE A 109 29.98 14.99 -9.83
N TRP A 110 30.01 14.34 -8.67
CA TRP A 110 29.35 13.07 -8.44
C TRP A 110 27.83 13.17 -8.58
N LEU A 111 27.21 14.22 -8.03
CA LEU A 111 25.77 14.47 -8.18
C LEU A 111 25.38 14.79 -9.63
N ILE A 112 26.21 15.54 -10.36
CA ILE A 112 26.00 15.80 -11.80
C ILE A 112 26.07 14.49 -12.59
N LEU A 113 27.06 13.63 -12.31
CA LEU A 113 27.19 12.33 -12.97
C LEU A 113 25.96 11.44 -12.70
N ILE A 114 25.49 11.38 -11.46
CA ILE A 114 24.26 10.65 -11.11
C ILE A 114 23.07 11.20 -11.89
N TYR A 115 22.92 12.53 -11.93
CA TYR A 115 21.83 13.17 -12.65
C TYR A 115 21.85 12.79 -14.15
N ILE A 116 23.03 12.83 -14.78
CA ILE A 116 23.21 12.41 -16.18
C ILE A 116 22.81 10.94 -16.35
N ILE A 117 23.32 10.03 -15.52
CA ILE A 117 23.00 8.60 -15.60
C ILE A 117 21.49 8.37 -15.47
N ARG A 118 20.84 9.00 -14.49
CA ARG A 118 19.39 8.87 -14.27
C ARG A 118 18.58 9.43 -15.44
N TYR A 119 19.01 10.57 -15.98
CA TYR A 119 18.36 11.18 -17.13
C TYR A 119 18.50 10.30 -18.38
N THR A 120 19.69 9.75 -18.64
CA THR A 120 19.92 8.78 -19.72
C THR A 120 19.07 7.53 -19.53
N PHE A 121 19.01 6.98 -18.32
CA PHE A 121 18.17 5.83 -18.01
C PHE A 121 16.68 6.13 -18.29
N LYS A 122 16.21 7.30 -17.87
CA LYS A 122 14.85 7.79 -18.16
C LYS A 122 14.58 7.88 -19.66
N LEU A 123 15.49 8.44 -20.45
CA LEU A 123 15.35 8.51 -21.91
C LEU A 123 15.27 7.11 -22.54
N MET A 124 16.08 6.17 -22.04
CA MET A 124 15.99 4.78 -22.50
C MET A 124 14.64 4.15 -22.18
N LEU A 125 14.08 4.38 -20.98
CA LEU A 125 12.77 3.86 -20.58
C LEU A 125 11.60 4.47 -21.38
N MET A 126 11.80 5.57 -22.11
CA MET A 126 10.77 6.11 -23.01
C MET A 126 10.57 5.26 -24.27
N TYR A 127 11.53 4.40 -24.63
CA TYR A 127 11.36 3.47 -25.74
C TYR A 127 10.38 2.35 -25.37
N LYS A 128 9.30 2.24 -26.15
CA LYS A 128 8.18 1.30 -25.94
C LYS A 128 8.08 0.19 -26.99
N GLY A 129 8.96 0.18 -27.99
CA GLY A 129 8.87 -0.78 -29.11
C GLY A 129 8.97 -2.24 -28.66
N TRP A 130 9.75 -2.49 -27.61
CA TRP A 130 9.91 -3.81 -26.99
C TRP A 130 8.59 -4.49 -26.57
N MET A 131 7.56 -3.72 -26.20
CA MET A 131 6.25 -4.27 -25.79
C MET A 131 5.45 -4.88 -26.95
N TYR A 132 5.69 -4.40 -28.17
CA TYR A 132 4.91 -4.77 -29.35
C TYR A 132 5.62 -5.85 -30.19
N GLU A 133 6.96 -5.92 -30.11
CA GLU A 133 7.77 -6.90 -30.85
C GLU A 133 7.60 -8.34 -30.32
N SER A 134 7.26 -8.52 -29.04
CA SER A 134 7.21 -9.86 -28.42
C SER A 134 5.95 -10.68 -28.72
N ARG A 135 4.92 -10.09 -29.33
CA ARG A 135 3.57 -10.70 -29.46
C ARG A 135 3.29 -11.41 -30.79
N GLY A 136 4.28 -11.56 -31.67
CA GLY A 136 4.06 -12.05 -33.05
C GLY A 136 5.01 -13.15 -33.56
N GLY A 137 5.77 -13.83 -32.70
CA GLY A 137 6.76 -14.83 -33.15
C GLY A 137 7.93 -14.27 -33.96
N HIS A 138 8.02 -12.95 -34.12
CA HIS A 138 9.12 -12.28 -34.81
C HIS A 138 10.38 -12.24 -33.96
N LYS A 139 11.56 -12.37 -34.61
CA LYS A 139 12.86 -12.19 -33.94
C LYS A 139 12.96 -10.76 -33.40
N VAL A 140 13.33 -10.63 -32.12
CA VAL A 140 13.55 -9.34 -31.45
C VAL A 140 14.52 -8.49 -32.26
N SER A 141 14.15 -7.23 -32.52
CA SER A 141 14.94 -6.33 -33.37
C SER A 141 16.31 -6.04 -32.75
N LEU A 142 17.32 -5.74 -33.58
CA LEU A 142 18.63 -5.33 -33.09
C LEU A 142 18.53 -4.08 -32.20
N LYS A 143 17.62 -3.16 -32.53
CA LYS A 143 17.32 -1.97 -31.73
C LYS A 143 16.87 -2.34 -30.32
N THR A 144 15.92 -3.26 -30.17
CA THR A 144 15.45 -3.72 -28.85
C THR A 144 16.55 -4.46 -28.09
N LYS A 145 17.38 -5.26 -28.77
CA LYS A 145 18.52 -5.94 -28.13
C LYS A 145 19.55 -4.95 -27.58
N LEU A 146 19.94 -3.95 -28.39
CA LEU A 146 20.88 -2.90 -27.98
C LEU A 146 20.30 -2.05 -26.85
N TRP A 147 19.01 -1.70 -26.93
CA TRP A 147 18.30 -1.02 -25.85
C TRP A 147 18.32 -1.84 -24.55
N GLY A 148 17.98 -3.13 -24.62
CA GLY A 148 17.97 -4.02 -23.45
C GLY A 148 19.36 -4.17 -22.82
N LEU A 149 20.41 -4.25 -23.64
CA LEU A 149 21.79 -4.23 -23.16
C LEU A 149 22.13 -2.92 -22.44
N GLY A 150 21.76 -1.76 -23.00
CA GLY A 150 22.01 -0.48 -22.36
C GLY A 150 21.21 -0.29 -21.06
N ILE A 151 19.96 -0.78 -20.98
CA ILE A 151 19.21 -0.82 -19.71
C ILE A 151 19.95 -1.64 -18.66
N LYS A 152 20.47 -2.83 -19.03
CA LYS A 152 21.27 -3.67 -18.12
C LYS A 152 22.56 -3.00 -17.65
N LEU A 153 23.25 -2.27 -18.52
CA LEU A 153 24.49 -1.57 -18.20
C LEU A 153 24.27 -0.35 -17.29
N LEU A 154 23.17 0.39 -17.50
CA LEU A 154 22.80 1.54 -16.68
C LEU A 154 22.13 1.14 -15.37
N SER A 155 21.48 -0.02 -15.31
CA SER A 155 20.99 -0.57 -14.06
C SER A 155 22.16 -0.99 -13.18
N SER A 156 22.17 -0.52 -11.93
CA SER A 156 23.22 -0.86 -10.97
C SER A 156 23.31 -2.37 -10.76
N LYS A 157 24.53 -2.88 -10.53
CA LYS A 157 24.72 -4.23 -9.96
C LYS A 157 24.28 -4.31 -8.49
N SER A 158 24.14 -3.17 -7.82
CA SER A 158 23.65 -3.14 -6.45
C SER A 158 22.15 -3.46 -6.39
N LYS A 159 21.74 -4.22 -5.36
CA LYS A 159 20.33 -4.55 -5.13
C LYS A 159 19.50 -3.27 -4.99
N PRO A 160 18.48 -3.05 -5.87
CA PRO A 160 17.61 -1.88 -5.76
C PRO A 160 16.72 -2.01 -4.51
N LEU A 161 16.46 -0.87 -3.89
CA LEU A 161 15.42 -0.71 -2.87
C LEU A 161 14.10 -0.32 -3.54
N LEU A 162 12.99 -0.40 -2.80
CA LEU A 162 11.63 -0.25 -3.32
C LEU A 162 11.45 1.02 -4.18
N TYR A 163 12.03 2.14 -3.76
CA TYR A 163 11.88 3.42 -4.47
C TYR A 163 13.10 3.84 -5.30
N SER A 164 14.08 2.95 -5.49
CA SER A 164 15.35 3.27 -6.17
C SER A 164 15.16 3.80 -7.60
N TYR A 165 14.16 3.31 -8.33
CA TYR A 165 13.91 3.73 -9.71
C TYR A 165 12.96 4.94 -9.85
N GLN A 166 12.28 5.38 -8.78
CA GLN A 166 11.16 6.34 -8.89
C GLN A 166 11.54 7.64 -9.60
N GLY A 167 12.68 8.25 -9.26
CA GLY A 167 13.09 9.49 -9.93
C GLY A 167 13.77 9.30 -11.29
N SER A 168 13.88 8.06 -11.77
CA SER A 168 14.35 7.74 -13.13
C SER A 168 13.21 7.27 -14.05
N LEU A 169 11.98 7.14 -13.54
CA LEU A 169 10.83 6.77 -14.35
C LEU A 169 10.44 7.91 -15.33
N PRO A 170 10.05 7.57 -16.57
CA PRO A 170 9.51 8.54 -17.50
C PRO A 170 8.14 9.03 -17.01
N LYS A 171 7.80 10.29 -17.32
CA LYS A 171 6.43 10.79 -17.13
C LYS A 171 5.49 10.06 -18.07
N LEU A 172 4.22 9.91 -17.67
CA LEU A 172 3.19 9.38 -18.56
C LEU A 172 3.09 10.28 -19.82
N PRO A 173 3.25 9.74 -21.04
CA PRO A 173 3.17 10.54 -22.24
C PRO A 173 1.74 11.03 -22.49
N LEU A 174 1.62 12.24 -23.04
CA LEU A 174 0.36 12.80 -23.51
C LEU A 174 0.23 12.53 -25.02
N PRO A 175 -0.68 11.64 -25.46
CA PRO A 175 -0.84 11.34 -26.88
C PRO A 175 -1.42 12.54 -27.65
N PRO A 176 -1.05 12.71 -28.93
CA PRO A 176 -1.71 13.67 -29.81
C PRO A 176 -3.21 13.40 -29.97
N VAL A 177 -4.01 14.47 -30.11
CA VAL A 177 -5.47 14.38 -30.26
C VAL A 177 -5.83 13.58 -31.52
N ASN A 178 -5.19 13.86 -32.66
CA ASN A 178 -5.45 13.17 -33.92
C ASN A 178 -5.26 11.64 -33.82
N GLU A 179 -4.17 11.20 -33.19
CA GLU A 179 -3.89 9.77 -32.97
C GLU A 179 -4.89 9.15 -31.98
N THR A 180 -5.32 9.93 -31.00
CA THR A 180 -6.36 9.50 -30.04
C THR A 180 -7.70 9.32 -30.76
N MET A 181 -8.10 10.26 -31.62
CA MET A 181 -9.34 10.20 -32.40
C MET A 181 -9.34 9.05 -33.41
N LYS A 182 -8.23 8.80 -34.12
CA LYS A 182 -8.09 7.64 -35.01
C LYS A 182 -8.30 6.32 -34.26
N ARG A 183 -7.70 6.18 -33.08
CA ARG A 183 -7.86 4.98 -32.23
C ARG A 183 -9.26 4.84 -31.69
N TYR A 184 -9.87 5.96 -31.27
CA TYR A 184 -11.26 6.01 -30.83
C TYR A 184 -12.21 5.54 -31.93
N LEU A 185 -12.15 6.14 -33.13
CA LEU A 185 -12.99 5.76 -34.26
C LEU A 185 -12.80 4.28 -34.65
N LYS A 186 -11.54 3.80 -34.68
CA LYS A 186 -11.26 2.37 -34.89
C LYS A 186 -11.91 1.48 -33.82
N SER A 187 -11.95 1.92 -32.57
CA SER A 187 -12.52 1.14 -31.46
C SER A 187 -14.05 1.10 -31.44
N VAL A 188 -14.72 2.16 -31.90
CA VAL A 188 -16.19 2.23 -31.92
C VAL A 188 -16.81 1.69 -33.20
N ARG A 189 -16.03 1.60 -34.30
CA ARG A 189 -16.53 1.08 -35.59
C ARG A 189 -17.24 -0.28 -35.47
N PRO A 190 -16.73 -1.28 -34.73
CA PRO A 190 -17.42 -2.57 -34.61
C PRO A 190 -18.73 -2.53 -33.80
N LEU A 191 -19.04 -1.41 -33.15
CA LEU A 191 -20.20 -1.23 -32.27
C LEU A 191 -21.34 -0.45 -32.96
N MET A 192 -21.16 -0.03 -34.21
CA MET A 192 -22.02 0.95 -34.88
C MET A 192 -22.28 0.55 -36.33
N ASN A 193 -23.47 0.87 -36.83
CA ASN A 193 -23.77 0.79 -38.27
C ASN A 193 -23.10 1.96 -39.04
N ASP A 194 -23.21 1.95 -40.37
CA ASP A 194 -22.53 2.93 -41.23
C ASP A 194 -23.01 4.36 -41.00
N SER A 195 -24.32 4.56 -40.82
CA SER A 195 -24.89 5.89 -40.58
C SER A 195 -24.44 6.49 -39.23
N GLU A 196 -24.46 5.67 -38.19
CA GLU A 196 -23.98 6.03 -36.85
C GLU A 196 -22.48 6.33 -36.88
N TYR A 197 -21.69 5.50 -37.57
CA TYR A 197 -20.25 5.67 -37.68
C TYR A 197 -19.88 6.93 -38.44
N GLU A 198 -20.54 7.24 -39.56
CA GLU A 198 -20.36 8.49 -40.30
C GLU A 198 -20.69 9.71 -39.44
N SER A 199 -21.75 9.63 -38.63
CA SER A 199 -22.09 10.67 -37.66
C SER A 199 -20.99 10.83 -36.61
N MET A 200 -20.43 9.72 -36.11
CA MET A 200 -19.33 9.74 -35.14
C MET A 200 -18.03 10.30 -35.73
N ILE A 201 -17.73 10.02 -37.01
CA ILE A 201 -16.60 10.62 -37.73
C ILE A 201 -16.74 12.15 -37.75
N LYS A 202 -17.94 12.68 -38.05
CA LYS A 202 -18.20 14.13 -38.06
C LYS A 202 -17.95 14.74 -36.68
N LEU A 203 -18.51 14.15 -35.62
CA LEU A 203 -18.32 14.62 -34.24
C LEU A 203 -16.84 14.57 -33.79
N ALA A 204 -16.13 13.49 -34.11
CA ALA A 204 -14.70 13.36 -33.79
C ALA A 204 -13.86 14.43 -34.50
N ASN A 205 -14.16 14.71 -35.77
CA ASN A 205 -13.50 15.77 -36.54
C ASN A 205 -13.80 17.17 -35.99
N GLU A 206 -15.05 17.43 -35.59
CA GLU A 206 -15.44 18.69 -34.96
C GLU A 206 -14.72 18.89 -33.62
N PHE A 207 -14.70 17.85 -32.79
CA PHE A 207 -13.97 17.86 -31.51
C PHE A 207 -12.48 18.13 -31.72
N GLU A 208 -11.84 17.40 -32.64
CA GLU A 208 -10.41 17.51 -32.95
C GLU A 208 -10.02 18.93 -33.40
N LYS A 209 -10.83 19.54 -34.27
CA LYS A 209 -10.58 20.88 -34.82
C LYS A 209 -11.06 22.02 -33.91
N GLY A 210 -11.98 21.72 -32.99
CA GLY A 210 -12.60 22.69 -32.09
C GLY A 210 -12.00 22.67 -30.69
N ILE A 211 -12.81 22.25 -29.71
CA ILE A 211 -12.49 22.39 -28.28
C ILE A 211 -11.27 21.56 -27.85
N ALA A 212 -10.96 20.45 -28.52
CA ALA A 212 -9.85 19.59 -28.15
C ALA A 212 -8.50 20.31 -28.22
N VAL A 213 -8.33 21.29 -29.13
CA VAL A 213 -7.10 22.10 -29.23
C VAL A 213 -6.85 22.85 -27.91
N LYS A 214 -7.90 23.43 -27.33
CA LYS A 214 -7.83 24.14 -26.04
C LYS A 214 -7.58 23.18 -24.88
N LEU A 215 -8.31 22.06 -24.84
CA LEU A 215 -8.15 21.05 -23.78
C LEU A 215 -6.76 20.42 -23.79
N GLN A 216 -6.23 20.09 -24.98
CA GLN A 216 -4.90 19.53 -25.13
C GLN A 216 -3.80 20.49 -24.65
N ARG A 217 -3.95 21.80 -24.87
CA ARG A 217 -3.05 22.81 -24.30
C ARG A 217 -3.05 22.77 -22.78
N TYR A 218 -4.22 22.66 -22.14
CA TYR A 218 -4.30 22.52 -20.68
C TYR A 218 -3.70 21.22 -20.16
N LEU A 219 -3.94 20.09 -20.83
CA LEU A 219 -3.34 18.80 -20.49
C LEU A 219 -1.81 18.86 -20.61
N TRP A 220 -1.30 19.52 -21.65
CA TRP A 220 0.13 19.70 -21.85
C TRP A 220 0.76 20.54 -20.73
N LEU A 221 0.12 21.67 -20.36
CA LEU A 221 0.53 22.45 -19.19
C LEU A 221 0.50 21.59 -17.91
N LYS A 222 -0.59 20.84 -17.64
CA LYS A 222 -0.67 19.95 -16.47
C LYS A 222 0.44 18.90 -16.48
N SER A 223 0.83 18.37 -17.63
CA SER A 223 1.89 17.36 -17.76
C SER A 223 3.28 17.88 -17.33
N TRP A 224 3.49 19.20 -17.38
CA TRP A 224 4.72 19.83 -16.92
C TRP A 224 4.79 19.88 -15.40
N TRP A 225 3.69 20.26 -14.76
CA TRP A 225 3.61 20.48 -13.31
C TRP A 225 3.28 19.22 -12.49
N SER A 226 2.79 18.16 -13.14
CA SER A 226 2.49 16.88 -12.50
C SER A 226 3.58 15.83 -12.74
N SER A 227 3.75 14.93 -11.78
CA SER A 227 4.53 13.69 -11.94
C SER A 227 3.82 12.73 -12.92
N ASN A 228 2.50 12.67 -12.83
CA ASN A 228 1.60 12.01 -13.76
C ASN A 228 0.32 12.87 -13.89
N TYR A 229 -0.06 13.23 -15.11
CA TYR A 229 -1.17 14.15 -15.34
C TYR A 229 -2.55 13.52 -15.14
N VAL A 230 -2.63 12.20 -14.98
CA VAL A 230 -3.90 11.46 -14.87
C VAL A 230 -4.19 10.98 -13.45
N SER A 231 -3.17 10.71 -12.63
CA SER A 231 -3.34 9.97 -11.37
C SER A 231 -4.34 10.57 -10.38
N ASP A 232 -4.29 11.89 -10.17
CA ASP A 232 -5.22 12.62 -9.30
C ASP A 232 -6.67 12.55 -9.80
N TRP A 233 -6.86 12.73 -11.10
CA TRP A 233 -8.19 12.62 -11.72
C TRP A 233 -8.70 11.18 -11.79
N TRP A 234 -7.82 10.22 -12.01
CA TRP A 234 -8.17 8.80 -11.99
C TRP A 234 -8.69 8.40 -10.61
N GLU A 235 -7.93 8.70 -9.56
CA GLU A 235 -8.33 8.41 -8.18
C GLU A 235 -9.66 9.11 -7.83
N GLU A 236 -9.76 10.42 -8.09
CA GLU A 236 -10.95 11.22 -7.74
C GLU A 236 -12.20 10.83 -8.55
N TYR A 237 -12.12 10.82 -9.89
CA TYR A 237 -13.31 10.73 -10.75
C TYR A 237 -13.71 9.30 -11.08
N VAL A 238 -12.76 8.35 -11.13
CA VAL A 238 -13.11 6.94 -11.40
C VAL A 238 -13.57 6.23 -10.15
N TYR A 239 -13.00 6.56 -8.98
CA TYR A 239 -13.30 5.85 -7.75
C TYR A 239 -13.97 6.72 -6.69
N LEU A 240 -13.31 7.80 -6.25
CA LEU A 240 -13.68 8.50 -5.02
C LEU A 240 -14.98 9.30 -5.13
N ARG A 241 -15.39 9.74 -6.32
CA ARG A 241 -16.67 10.42 -6.55
C ARG A 241 -17.83 9.49 -6.84
N SER A 242 -17.58 8.24 -7.25
CA SER A 242 -18.69 7.30 -7.45
C SER A 242 -19.43 7.11 -6.12
N ARG A 243 -20.76 7.23 -6.17
CA ARG A 243 -21.65 6.98 -5.02
C ARG A 243 -22.20 5.56 -5.02
N THR A 244 -21.87 4.76 -6.03
CA THR A 244 -22.31 3.37 -6.13
C THR A 244 -21.72 2.50 -5.00
N PRO A 245 -22.44 1.44 -4.58
CA PRO A 245 -21.97 0.48 -3.59
C PRO A 245 -20.60 -0.11 -3.92
N LEU A 246 -19.67 -0.16 -2.95
CA LEU A 246 -18.30 -0.63 -3.19
C LEU A 246 -18.22 -2.13 -3.46
N ILE A 247 -19.09 -2.91 -2.80
CA ILE A 247 -19.04 -4.38 -2.73
C ILE A 247 -18.88 -5.08 -4.09
N VAL A 248 -19.61 -4.65 -5.12
CA VAL A 248 -19.54 -5.23 -6.48
C VAL A 248 -19.04 -4.27 -7.55
N ASN A 249 -19.13 -2.96 -7.32
CA ASN A 249 -18.80 -1.96 -8.33
C ASN A 249 -17.36 -1.44 -8.25
N SER A 250 -16.63 -1.75 -7.16
CA SER A 250 -15.27 -1.26 -6.94
C SER A 250 -14.35 -2.34 -6.41
N ASN A 251 -14.71 -3.00 -5.30
CA ASN A 251 -13.83 -3.95 -4.63
C ASN A 251 -13.58 -5.19 -5.50
N PHE A 252 -12.40 -5.78 -5.34
CA PHE A 252 -12.01 -7.02 -5.98
C PHE A 252 -11.52 -8.03 -4.95
N TYR A 253 -11.31 -9.27 -5.37
CA TYR A 253 -10.86 -10.33 -4.48
C TYR A 253 -9.71 -11.13 -5.10
N GLY A 254 -9.02 -11.89 -4.25
CA GLY A 254 -8.06 -12.89 -4.67
C GLY A 254 -8.19 -14.14 -3.80
N ILE A 255 -8.02 -15.30 -4.43
CA ILE A 255 -8.18 -16.62 -3.84
C ILE A 255 -6.84 -17.22 -3.41
N ASP A 256 -6.89 -18.26 -2.57
CA ASP A 256 -5.74 -19.08 -2.20
C ASP A 256 -5.01 -19.67 -3.41
N ALA A 257 -3.79 -20.17 -3.20
CA ALA A 257 -3.22 -21.16 -4.10
C ALA A 257 -4.04 -22.45 -3.99
N ILE A 258 -5.03 -22.61 -4.87
CA ILE A 258 -6.06 -23.67 -4.81
C ILE A 258 -5.49 -25.08 -4.55
N MET A 259 -4.32 -25.37 -5.15
CA MET A 259 -3.65 -26.67 -5.08
C MET A 259 -2.81 -26.86 -3.81
N LEU A 260 -2.58 -25.80 -3.04
CA LEU A 260 -1.85 -25.81 -1.79
C LEU A 260 -2.86 -25.92 -0.63
N HIS A 261 -2.60 -26.84 0.29
CA HIS A 261 -3.35 -26.95 1.54
C HIS A 261 -2.37 -27.24 2.68
N SER A 262 -1.90 -26.20 3.36
CA SER A 262 -0.84 -26.37 4.37
C SER A 262 -1.37 -26.81 5.73
N THR A 263 -2.56 -26.35 6.13
CA THR A 263 -3.23 -26.77 7.38
C THR A 263 -4.74 -26.57 7.25
N SER A 264 -5.51 -27.42 7.93
CA SER A 264 -6.97 -27.29 8.07
C SER A 264 -7.38 -26.47 9.30
N ILE A 265 -6.42 -26.09 10.16
CA ILE A 265 -6.67 -25.35 11.39
C ILE A 265 -6.78 -23.85 11.07
N GLN A 266 -7.99 -23.30 11.20
CA GLN A 266 -8.30 -21.90 10.89
C GLN A 266 -7.39 -20.92 11.66
N ALA A 267 -7.20 -21.12 12.97
CA ALA A 267 -6.38 -20.24 13.80
C ALA A 267 -4.91 -20.25 13.38
N ALA A 268 -4.34 -21.45 13.16
CA ALA A 268 -2.96 -21.63 12.74
C ALA A 268 -2.69 -20.94 11.39
N ARG A 269 -3.57 -21.16 10.41
CA ARG A 269 -3.46 -20.54 9.09
C ARG A 269 -3.57 -19.02 9.18
N ALA A 270 -4.59 -18.52 9.89
CA ALA A 270 -4.78 -17.08 10.06
C ALA A 270 -3.53 -16.43 10.67
N ALA A 271 -2.97 -17.04 11.71
CA ALA A 271 -1.77 -16.55 12.37
C ALA A 271 -0.55 -16.46 11.43
N MET A 272 -0.32 -17.50 10.62
CA MET A 272 0.78 -17.51 9.66
C MET A 272 0.61 -16.42 8.59
N ILE A 273 -0.56 -16.30 7.99
CA ILE A 273 -0.81 -15.32 6.93
C ILE A 273 -0.77 -13.89 7.48
N ILE A 274 -1.31 -13.65 8.68
CA ILE A 274 -1.15 -12.38 9.40
C ILE A 274 0.32 -12.06 9.59
N TRP A 275 1.11 -13.02 10.08
CA TRP A 275 2.55 -12.83 10.30
C TRP A 275 3.29 -12.47 9.00
N GLN A 276 2.98 -13.15 7.90
CA GLN A 276 3.58 -12.88 6.57
C GLN A 276 3.21 -11.49 6.06
N CYS A 277 1.94 -11.09 6.17
CA CYS A 277 1.49 -9.72 5.90
C CYS A 277 2.33 -8.69 6.66
N LEU A 278 2.63 -8.97 7.94
CA LEU A 278 3.44 -8.07 8.77
C LEU A 278 4.93 -8.06 8.40
N GLN A 279 5.49 -9.19 7.96
CA GLN A 279 6.86 -9.22 7.41
C GLN A 279 6.94 -8.39 6.13
N TYR A 280 5.98 -8.55 5.22
CA TYR A 280 5.91 -7.77 3.98
C TYR A 280 5.72 -6.27 4.27
N ARG A 281 4.82 -5.93 5.20
CA ARG A 281 4.66 -4.57 5.70
C ARG A 281 5.99 -3.99 6.22
N ARG A 282 6.77 -4.77 6.98
CA ARG A 282 8.08 -4.34 7.48
C ARG A 282 9.06 -4.03 6.35
N LEU A 283 9.08 -4.84 5.29
CA LEU A 283 9.91 -4.61 4.10
C LEU A 283 9.53 -3.29 3.40
N ILE A 284 8.24 -3.00 3.25
CA ILE A 284 7.76 -1.74 2.68
C ILE A 284 8.14 -0.56 3.57
N GLU A 285 7.87 -0.64 4.88
CA GLU A 285 8.14 0.45 5.80
C GLU A 285 9.63 0.82 5.87
N ARG A 286 10.51 -0.17 5.64
CA ARG A 286 11.96 -0.01 5.53
C ARG A 286 12.44 0.26 4.10
N GLN A 287 11.55 0.23 3.09
CA GLN A 287 11.90 0.36 1.66
C GLN A 287 12.84 -0.75 1.15
N GLU A 288 12.90 -1.89 1.83
CA GLU A 288 13.80 -3.01 1.55
C GLU A 288 13.22 -4.02 0.54
N LEU A 289 11.93 -3.92 0.26
CA LEU A 289 11.27 -4.71 -0.79
C LEU A 289 11.88 -4.37 -2.16
N GLU A 290 12.12 -5.37 -2.99
CA GLU A 290 12.61 -5.13 -4.35
C GLU A 290 11.48 -4.59 -5.25
N PRO A 291 11.76 -3.58 -6.09
CA PRO A 291 10.77 -3.07 -7.02
C PRO A 291 10.48 -4.09 -8.14
N ILE A 292 9.21 -4.22 -8.52
CA ILE A 292 8.82 -5.04 -9.68
C ILE A 292 9.46 -4.50 -10.95
N ARG A 293 10.00 -5.42 -11.75
CA ARG A 293 10.52 -5.15 -13.08
C ARG A 293 9.90 -6.11 -14.10
N ILE A 294 9.34 -5.57 -15.18
CA ILE A 294 8.88 -6.40 -16.30
C ILE A 294 10.10 -7.10 -16.90
N GLN A 295 10.07 -8.43 -16.93
CA GLN A 295 11.15 -9.29 -17.42
C GLN A 295 12.51 -9.00 -16.75
N GLY A 296 12.51 -8.51 -15.51
CA GLY A 296 13.72 -8.12 -14.79
C GLY A 296 14.41 -6.85 -15.31
N LEU A 297 13.85 -6.17 -16.32
CA LEU A 297 14.49 -5.04 -17.02
C LEU A 297 13.80 -3.70 -16.75
N VAL A 298 12.50 -3.62 -16.99
CA VAL A 298 11.78 -2.34 -16.98
C VAL A 298 11.13 -2.15 -15.61
N PRO A 299 11.63 -1.24 -14.76
CA PRO A 299 11.04 -1.00 -13.45
C PRO A 299 9.65 -0.38 -13.57
N LEU A 300 8.77 -0.78 -12.66
CA LEU A 300 7.45 -0.21 -12.49
C LEU A 300 7.43 0.82 -11.37
N CYS A 301 6.40 1.66 -11.35
CA CYS A 301 6.18 2.60 -10.27
C CYS A 301 5.85 1.85 -8.97
N SER A 302 6.55 2.19 -7.88
CA SER A 302 6.32 1.58 -6.57
C SER A 302 5.51 2.44 -5.60
N TRP A 303 4.93 3.56 -6.06
CA TRP A 303 4.23 4.52 -5.19
C TRP A 303 3.08 3.89 -4.39
N GLN A 304 2.24 3.09 -5.07
CA GLN A 304 1.06 2.46 -4.47
C GLN A 304 1.37 1.52 -3.29
N TYR A 305 2.60 1.01 -3.17
CA TYR A 305 2.98 0.07 -2.09
C TYR A 305 2.85 0.67 -0.69
N GLU A 306 3.02 1.98 -0.55
CA GLU A 306 2.88 2.63 0.75
C GLU A 306 1.45 2.51 1.29
N ARG A 307 0.46 2.37 0.41
CA ARG A 307 -0.96 2.39 0.73
C ARG A 307 -1.55 1.00 1.00
N ILE A 308 -0.79 -0.09 0.87
CA ILE A 308 -1.28 -1.45 1.12
C ILE A 308 -1.80 -1.59 2.56
N PHE A 309 -1.03 -1.11 3.53
CA PHE A 309 -1.35 -1.22 4.96
C PHE A 309 -1.72 0.14 5.54
N ASN A 310 -2.43 0.11 6.67
CA ASN A 310 -2.82 1.29 7.44
C ASN A 310 -3.69 2.28 6.64
N THR A 311 -4.36 1.81 5.59
CA THR A 311 -5.10 2.67 4.67
C THR A 311 -6.58 2.32 4.72
N THR A 312 -7.41 3.35 4.65
CA THR A 312 -8.88 3.21 4.61
C THR A 312 -9.47 4.31 3.76
N ARG A 313 -10.44 3.96 2.93
CA ARG A 313 -11.29 4.89 2.21
C ARG A 313 -12.36 5.43 3.15
N VAL A 314 -12.26 6.69 3.52
CA VAL A 314 -13.23 7.35 4.39
C VAL A 314 -14.34 7.95 3.53
N PRO A 315 -15.63 7.65 3.80
CA PRO A 315 -16.74 8.18 3.02
C PRO A 315 -16.87 9.70 3.18
N GLY A 316 -17.20 10.40 2.09
CA GLY A 316 -17.60 11.81 2.13
C GLY A 316 -18.95 12.02 1.44
N ALA A 317 -19.62 13.14 1.72
CA ALA A 317 -20.96 13.39 1.17
C ALA A 317 -20.97 13.48 -0.37
N VAL A 318 -19.87 13.95 -0.97
CA VAL A 318 -19.73 14.12 -2.43
C VAL A 318 -18.57 13.33 -3.00
N SER A 319 -17.44 13.31 -2.29
CA SER A 319 -16.25 12.55 -2.67
C SER A 319 -15.63 11.93 -1.42
N ASP A 320 -15.22 10.68 -1.53
CA ASP A 320 -14.52 9.95 -0.49
C ASP A 320 -13.05 10.38 -0.43
N LYS A 321 -12.31 9.89 0.56
CA LYS A 321 -10.87 10.16 0.69
C LYS A 321 -10.11 8.91 1.07
N ILE A 322 -8.99 8.66 0.40
CA ILE A 322 -8.02 7.69 0.87
C ILE A 322 -7.22 8.31 2.02
N VAL A 323 -7.32 7.69 3.19
CA VAL A 323 -6.57 8.09 4.38
C VAL A 323 -5.56 7.01 4.71
N HIS A 324 -4.28 7.40 4.76
CA HIS A 324 -3.18 6.55 5.19
C HIS A 324 -2.72 6.97 6.59
N TYR A 325 -2.76 6.03 7.52
CA TYR A 325 -2.39 6.23 8.92
C TYR A 325 -0.94 5.82 9.17
N ASN A 326 -0.25 6.57 10.02
CA ASN A 326 1.10 6.25 10.44
C ASN A 326 1.10 5.35 11.68
N ASP A 327 2.06 4.43 11.74
CA ASP A 327 2.43 3.67 12.94
C ASP A 327 1.32 2.82 13.58
N SER A 328 0.42 2.24 12.77
CA SER A 328 -0.58 1.27 13.25
C SER A 328 0.05 0.06 13.92
N ARG A 329 -0.41 -0.29 15.13
CA ARG A 329 0.15 -1.37 15.97
C ARG A 329 -0.81 -2.54 16.23
N HIS A 330 -1.95 -2.53 15.55
CA HIS A 330 -2.99 -3.54 15.70
C HIS A 330 -3.59 -3.87 14.34
N ILE A 331 -4.23 -5.03 14.28
CA ILE A 331 -5.23 -5.38 13.26
C ILE A 331 -6.60 -5.40 13.92
N VAL A 332 -7.65 -5.47 13.10
CA VAL A 332 -8.98 -5.78 13.61
C VAL A 332 -9.45 -7.11 13.01
N VAL A 333 -10.00 -7.97 13.86
CA VAL A 333 -10.56 -9.26 13.50
C VAL A 333 -12.08 -9.20 13.65
N TYR A 334 -12.81 -9.62 12.62
CA TYR A 334 -14.24 -9.88 12.66
C TYR A 334 -14.49 -11.39 12.75
N HIS A 335 -15.32 -11.81 13.69
CA HIS A 335 -15.75 -13.21 13.81
C HIS A 335 -17.13 -13.29 14.47
N ALA A 336 -18.05 -14.08 13.89
CA ALA A 336 -19.40 -14.33 14.41
C ALA A 336 -20.12 -13.05 14.92
N GLY A 337 -20.15 -12.01 14.07
CA GLY A 337 -20.85 -10.76 14.34
C GLY A 337 -20.11 -9.74 15.21
N ARG A 338 -18.83 -9.99 15.54
CA ARG A 338 -18.10 -9.25 16.59
C ARG A 338 -16.75 -8.78 16.11
N TYR A 339 -16.32 -7.61 16.59
CA TYR A 339 -15.03 -7.01 16.27
C TYR A 339 -14.05 -7.04 17.45
N PHE A 340 -12.80 -7.39 17.16
CA PHE A 340 -11.72 -7.47 18.13
C PHE A 340 -10.50 -6.71 17.63
N LYS A 341 -9.95 -5.83 18.47
CA LYS A 341 -8.65 -5.22 18.26
C LYS A 341 -7.57 -6.17 18.75
N VAL A 342 -6.70 -6.60 17.83
CA VAL A 342 -5.63 -7.56 18.10
C VAL A 342 -4.28 -6.85 18.01
N ILE A 343 -3.50 -6.91 19.09
CA ILE A 343 -2.18 -6.29 19.15
C ILE A 343 -1.17 -7.20 18.43
N ILE A 344 -0.42 -6.65 17.49
CA ILE A 344 0.51 -7.41 16.63
C ILE A 344 1.98 -7.17 16.97
N TYR A 345 2.26 -6.29 17.93
CA TYR A 345 3.60 -5.99 18.43
C TYR A 345 3.65 -6.10 19.95
N SER A 346 4.62 -6.86 20.46
CA SER A 346 4.99 -6.87 21.88
C SER A 346 6.51 -6.74 22.01
N GLN A 347 6.98 -6.12 23.09
CA GLN A 347 8.42 -5.99 23.41
C GLN A 347 9.34 -5.59 22.22
N ASN A 348 8.90 -4.64 21.39
CA ASN A 348 9.61 -4.17 20.17
C ASN A 348 9.75 -5.17 19.01
N ARG A 349 9.10 -6.33 19.04
CA ARG A 349 9.03 -7.27 17.91
C ARG A 349 7.59 -7.50 17.44
N ILE A 350 7.46 -8.03 16.22
CA ILE A 350 6.21 -8.61 15.74
C ILE A 350 6.01 -9.91 16.54
N LEU A 351 4.78 -10.20 16.94
CA LEU A 351 4.46 -11.46 17.60
C LEU A 351 4.77 -12.65 16.69
N HIS A 352 5.20 -13.77 17.25
CA HIS A 352 5.45 -15.00 16.49
C HIS A 352 4.12 -15.64 16.07
N PRO A 353 4.11 -16.50 15.03
CA PRO A 353 2.89 -17.17 14.59
C PRO A 353 2.15 -17.91 15.72
N CYS A 354 2.86 -18.62 16.62
CA CYS A 354 2.25 -19.29 17.77
C CYS A 354 1.53 -18.33 18.74
N GLU A 355 2.09 -17.15 18.98
CA GLU A 355 1.51 -16.11 19.84
C GLU A 355 0.29 -15.42 19.18
N ILE A 356 0.30 -15.32 17.84
CA ILE A 356 -0.85 -14.82 17.09
C ILE A 356 -1.95 -15.89 17.05
N GLU A 357 -1.58 -17.17 16.90
CA GLU A 357 -2.49 -18.30 16.90
C GLU A 357 -3.29 -18.37 18.21
N GLU A 358 -2.65 -18.21 19.37
CA GLU A 358 -3.36 -18.14 20.66
C GLU A 358 -4.38 -16.99 20.72
N GLN A 359 -4.03 -15.80 20.20
CA GLN A 359 -4.97 -14.68 20.13
C GLN A 359 -6.15 -15.01 19.21
N ILE A 360 -5.90 -15.60 18.04
CA ILE A 360 -6.97 -15.97 17.10
C ILE A 360 -7.85 -17.08 17.68
N GLN A 361 -7.25 -18.09 18.31
CA GLN A 361 -7.99 -19.18 18.97
C GLN A 361 -8.89 -18.63 20.08
N SER A 362 -8.39 -17.67 20.89
CA SER A 362 -9.22 -17.02 21.91
C SER A 362 -10.42 -16.25 21.35
N ILE A 363 -10.34 -15.77 20.10
CA ILE A 363 -11.47 -15.13 19.41
C ILE A 363 -12.48 -16.17 18.92
N LEU A 364 -11.99 -17.29 18.35
CA LEU A 364 -12.84 -18.40 17.90
C LEU A 364 -13.58 -19.05 19.08
N ASP A 365 -12.91 -19.19 20.22
CA ASP A 365 -13.47 -19.78 21.45
C ASP A 365 -14.42 -18.82 22.19
N ASN A 366 -14.44 -17.54 21.83
CA ASN A 366 -15.27 -16.55 22.49
C ASN A 366 -16.75 -16.77 22.11
N THR A 367 -17.61 -16.97 23.10
CA THR A 367 -19.06 -17.24 22.92
C THR A 367 -19.97 -16.05 23.28
N GLU A 368 -19.41 -14.88 23.57
CA GLU A 368 -20.19 -13.67 23.85
C GLU A 368 -21.11 -13.31 22.68
N LYS A 369 -22.32 -12.83 22.96
CA LYS A 369 -23.24 -12.37 21.90
C LYS A 369 -22.81 -11.00 21.37
N PRO A 370 -22.98 -10.72 20.06
CA PRO A 370 -22.75 -9.38 19.52
C PRO A 370 -23.71 -8.36 20.11
N TYR A 371 -23.30 -7.09 20.16
CA TYR A 371 -24.22 -6.01 20.48
C TYR A 371 -25.28 -5.90 19.36
N ALA A 372 -26.49 -5.42 19.69
CA ALA A 372 -27.55 -5.28 18.70
C ALA A 372 -27.09 -4.44 17.48
N GLY A 373 -27.20 -5.01 16.27
CA GLY A 373 -26.77 -4.36 15.02
C GLY A 373 -25.27 -4.42 14.72
N GLU A 374 -24.44 -4.89 15.65
CA GLU A 374 -22.99 -4.94 15.45
C GLU A 374 -22.59 -5.90 14.33
N GLU A 375 -23.25 -7.04 14.25
CA GLU A 375 -23.04 -8.02 13.19
C GLU A 375 -23.10 -7.37 11.80
N LYS A 376 -23.96 -6.37 11.64
CA LYS A 376 -24.28 -5.74 10.35
C LYS A 376 -23.62 -4.39 10.16
N VAL A 377 -22.83 -3.89 11.13
CA VAL A 377 -22.31 -2.52 11.08
C VAL A 377 -21.46 -2.25 9.82
N ALA A 378 -20.77 -3.26 9.28
CA ALA A 378 -19.98 -3.11 8.05
C ALA A 378 -20.83 -2.98 6.78
N ALA A 379 -22.12 -3.30 6.83
CA ALA A 379 -23.04 -3.05 5.71
C ALA A 379 -23.05 -1.56 5.33
N LEU A 380 -22.82 -0.66 6.30
CA LEU A 380 -22.64 0.77 6.06
C LEU A 380 -21.51 1.05 5.05
N THR A 381 -20.43 0.25 5.06
CA THR A 381 -19.31 0.39 4.12
C THR A 381 -19.59 -0.23 2.75
N ALA A 382 -20.54 -1.15 2.65
CA ALA A 382 -20.86 -1.89 1.43
C ALA A 382 -21.72 -1.07 0.45
N ALA A 383 -22.67 -0.30 0.97
CA ALA A 383 -23.78 0.31 0.24
C ALA A 383 -23.52 1.79 -0.16
N ASP A 384 -24.57 2.61 -0.17
CA ASP A 384 -24.53 4.02 -0.62
C ASP A 384 -23.53 4.86 0.19
N ARG A 385 -22.61 5.50 -0.54
CA ARG A 385 -21.48 6.23 0.04
C ARG A 385 -21.90 7.49 0.78
N THR A 386 -22.94 8.17 0.29
CA THR A 386 -23.46 9.41 0.89
C THR A 386 -24.17 9.11 2.21
N HIS A 387 -25.00 8.07 2.23
CA HIS A 387 -25.66 7.57 3.43
C HIS A 387 -24.64 7.15 4.49
N TRP A 388 -23.58 6.46 4.09
CA TRP A 388 -22.48 6.13 5.01
C TRP A 388 -21.79 7.39 5.54
N ALA A 389 -21.43 8.35 4.68
CA ALA A 389 -20.80 9.60 5.10
C ALA A 389 -21.64 10.37 6.14
N ASN A 390 -22.95 10.48 5.92
CA ASN A 390 -23.87 11.16 6.82
C ASN A 390 -24.01 10.42 8.14
N THR A 391 -24.22 9.09 8.09
CA THR A 391 -24.33 8.22 9.27
C THR A 391 -23.05 8.29 10.11
N ARG A 392 -21.88 8.22 9.48
CA ARG A 392 -20.57 8.35 10.12
C ARG A 392 -20.45 9.69 10.85
N THR A 393 -20.84 10.78 10.20
CA THR A 393 -20.77 12.14 10.77
C THR A 393 -21.71 12.32 11.95
N GLN A 394 -22.90 11.72 11.91
CA GLN A 394 -23.91 11.87 12.94
C GLN A 394 -23.68 10.97 14.16
N TYR A 395 -23.25 9.72 13.95
CA TYR A 395 -23.26 8.71 15.02
C TYR A 395 -21.88 8.14 15.40
N PHE A 396 -20.85 8.39 14.60
CA PHE A 396 -19.49 7.88 14.82
C PHE A 396 -18.45 8.98 15.04
N PHE A 397 -18.87 10.24 15.22
CA PHE A 397 -17.95 11.38 15.40
C PHE A 397 -17.45 11.57 16.85
N LYS A 398 -18.09 10.94 17.84
CA LYS A 398 -17.72 11.00 19.26
C LYS A 398 -18.11 9.74 20.01
N GLY A 399 -17.65 9.62 21.26
CA GLY A 399 -18.02 8.53 22.16
C GLY A 399 -17.44 7.17 21.75
N ILE A 400 -18.09 6.10 22.20
CA ILE A 400 -17.60 4.73 22.05
C ILE A 400 -17.55 4.26 20.59
N ASN A 401 -18.56 4.63 19.79
CA ASN A 401 -18.61 4.33 18.35
C ASN A 401 -17.41 4.92 17.60
N ARG A 402 -16.99 6.15 17.95
CA ARG A 402 -15.78 6.74 17.37
C ARG A 402 -14.54 5.95 17.74
N GLN A 403 -14.41 5.52 18.99
CA GLN A 403 -13.23 4.76 19.43
C GLN A 403 -13.11 3.44 18.67
N SER A 404 -14.22 2.73 18.51
CA SER A 404 -14.28 1.47 17.76
C SER A 404 -14.06 1.67 16.26
N LEU A 405 -14.69 2.67 15.65
CA LEU A 405 -14.45 3.02 14.25
C LEU A 405 -12.99 3.44 14.01
N ASP A 406 -12.41 4.25 14.89
CA ASP A 406 -11.01 4.68 14.82
C ASP A 406 -10.06 3.47 14.93
N ALA A 407 -10.40 2.47 15.75
CA ALA A 407 -9.65 1.22 15.80
C ALA A 407 -9.68 0.48 14.44
N ILE A 408 -10.82 0.44 13.74
CA ILE A 408 -10.93 -0.21 12.43
C ILE A 408 -10.18 0.58 11.35
N GLU A 409 -10.45 1.88 11.25
CA GLU A 409 -9.83 2.77 10.24
C GLU A 409 -8.29 2.80 10.40
N LYS A 410 -7.77 2.84 11.64
CA LYS A 410 -6.33 2.82 11.91
C LYS A 410 -5.68 1.44 11.92
N ALA A 411 -6.44 0.35 11.83
CA ALA A 411 -5.87 -0.99 11.79
C ALA A 411 -4.86 -1.14 10.64
N ALA A 412 -3.88 -2.04 10.76
CA ALA A 412 -2.96 -2.31 9.66
C ALA A 412 -3.70 -2.89 8.43
N PHE A 413 -4.63 -3.78 8.71
CA PHE A 413 -5.60 -4.41 7.79
C PHE A 413 -6.70 -5.03 8.65
N VAL A 414 -7.77 -5.50 8.01
CA VAL A 414 -8.87 -6.23 8.68
C VAL A 414 -8.74 -7.71 8.36
N VAL A 415 -9.16 -8.56 9.28
CA VAL A 415 -9.22 -10.01 9.14
C VAL A 415 -10.65 -10.46 9.41
N THR A 416 -11.18 -11.36 8.61
CA THR A 416 -12.45 -12.04 8.87
C THR A 416 -12.22 -13.54 8.99
N LEU A 417 -12.69 -14.11 10.10
CA LEU A 417 -12.73 -15.55 10.36
C LEU A 417 -14.14 -16.05 10.03
N ASP A 418 -14.30 -16.62 8.85
CA ASP A 418 -15.59 -17.15 8.39
C ASP A 418 -15.90 -18.50 9.05
N GLU A 419 -17.17 -18.72 9.34
CA GLU A 419 -17.67 -19.98 9.92
C GLU A 419 -17.86 -21.08 8.87
N VAL A 420 -17.78 -20.71 7.58
CA VAL A 420 -17.95 -21.62 6.44
C VAL A 420 -16.59 -22.01 5.84
N PRO A 421 -16.45 -23.25 5.34
CA PRO A 421 -15.25 -23.66 4.65
C PRO A 421 -15.21 -23.04 3.25
N TYR A 422 -14.01 -22.81 2.72
CA TYR A 422 -13.87 -22.49 1.30
C TYR A 422 -13.50 -23.76 0.54
N GLU A 423 -14.24 -24.08 -0.50
CA GLU A 423 -14.11 -25.36 -1.17
C GLU A 423 -13.59 -25.21 -2.60
N TYR A 424 -12.89 -26.25 -3.07
CA TYR A 424 -12.52 -26.42 -4.46
C TYR A 424 -12.64 -27.90 -4.81
N ASP A 425 -13.24 -28.16 -5.96
CA ASP A 425 -13.38 -29.50 -6.52
C ASP A 425 -13.23 -29.37 -8.05
N PRO A 426 -12.22 -30.03 -8.67
CA PRO A 426 -12.06 -30.03 -10.12
C PRO A 426 -13.30 -30.50 -10.89
N GLU A 427 -14.10 -31.40 -10.30
CA GLU A 427 -15.30 -31.97 -10.92
C GLU A 427 -16.54 -31.09 -10.71
N ASN A 428 -16.46 -30.08 -9.85
CA ASN A 428 -17.57 -29.20 -9.53
C ASN A 428 -17.14 -27.72 -9.46
N SER A 429 -17.21 -27.05 -10.61
CA SER A 429 -16.84 -25.63 -10.74
C SER A 429 -17.60 -24.70 -9.79
N LYS A 430 -18.84 -25.06 -9.40
CA LYS A 430 -19.67 -24.23 -8.51
C LYS A 430 -19.02 -23.99 -7.14
N LYS A 431 -18.19 -24.92 -6.67
CA LYS A 431 -17.45 -24.74 -5.39
C LYS A 431 -16.45 -23.59 -5.49
N LEU A 432 -15.76 -23.48 -6.63
CA LEU A 432 -14.84 -22.37 -6.87
C LEU A 432 -15.59 -21.05 -7.10
N ASP A 433 -16.73 -21.08 -7.79
CA ASP A 433 -17.59 -19.91 -7.97
C ASP A 433 -18.08 -19.37 -6.62
N GLU A 434 -18.54 -20.27 -5.75
CA GLU A 434 -18.99 -19.93 -4.40
C GLU A 434 -17.84 -19.41 -3.52
N PHE A 435 -16.65 -20.03 -3.62
CA PHE A 435 -15.45 -19.52 -2.95
C PHE A 435 -15.14 -18.08 -3.41
N GLY A 436 -15.13 -17.83 -4.72
CA GLY A 436 -14.95 -16.48 -5.26
C GLY A 436 -16.01 -15.49 -4.78
N ARG A 437 -17.29 -15.90 -4.77
CA ARG A 437 -18.42 -15.10 -4.27
C ARG A 437 -18.24 -14.72 -2.80
N ILE A 438 -17.87 -15.67 -1.94
CA ILE A 438 -17.64 -15.44 -0.50
C ILE A 438 -16.51 -14.42 -0.28
N LEU A 439 -15.46 -14.44 -1.09
CA LEU A 439 -14.37 -13.46 -0.98
C LEU A 439 -14.74 -12.09 -1.55
N MET A 440 -15.53 -12.06 -2.62
CA MET A 440 -15.97 -10.82 -3.25
C MET A 440 -16.96 -10.04 -2.39
N THR A 441 -18.00 -10.71 -1.87
CA THR A 441 -19.15 -10.05 -1.25
C THR A 441 -19.42 -10.52 0.18
N GLY A 442 -18.95 -11.70 0.58
CA GLY A 442 -19.25 -12.30 1.87
C GLY A 442 -20.76 -12.46 2.08
N LYS A 443 -21.24 -12.05 3.25
CA LYS A 443 -22.67 -11.95 3.59
C LYS A 443 -23.24 -10.53 3.34
N GLY A 444 -22.47 -9.62 2.76
CA GLY A 444 -22.83 -8.21 2.55
C GLY A 444 -22.53 -7.29 3.74
N TYR A 445 -22.11 -7.84 4.88
CA TYR A 445 -21.88 -7.10 6.13
C TYR A 445 -20.68 -7.56 6.96
N ASP A 446 -20.00 -8.64 6.55
CA ASP A 446 -18.91 -9.31 7.28
C ASP A 446 -17.53 -9.01 6.68
N ARG A 447 -17.46 -7.99 5.82
CA ARG A 447 -16.24 -7.40 5.26
C ARG A 447 -16.25 -5.91 5.51
N TRP A 448 -15.08 -5.36 5.85
CA TRP A 448 -14.94 -3.91 5.94
C TRP A 448 -14.50 -3.35 4.58
N PHE A 449 -15.46 -3.07 3.70
CA PHE A 449 -15.21 -2.75 2.28
C PHE A 449 -14.39 -1.48 2.07
N ASP A 450 -14.35 -0.58 3.07
CA ASP A 450 -13.53 0.63 3.06
C ASP A 450 -12.04 0.37 3.33
N LYS A 451 -11.69 -0.78 3.91
CA LYS A 451 -10.29 -1.07 4.27
C LYS A 451 -9.50 -1.38 3.00
N SER A 452 -8.22 -0.97 2.95
CA SER A 452 -7.34 -1.31 1.82
C SER A 452 -7.43 -2.79 1.42
N PHE A 453 -7.44 -3.68 2.41
CA PHE A 453 -7.88 -5.05 2.24
C PHE A 453 -8.40 -5.68 3.54
N THR A 454 -9.26 -6.67 3.38
CA THR A 454 -9.70 -7.63 4.40
C THR A 454 -9.17 -9.01 4.04
N LEU A 455 -8.40 -9.62 4.93
CA LEU A 455 -7.98 -11.02 4.81
C LEU A 455 -9.13 -11.92 5.26
N CYS A 456 -9.50 -12.91 4.46
CA CYS A 456 -10.62 -13.82 4.73
C CYS A 456 -10.08 -15.23 4.95
N ILE A 457 -10.48 -15.89 6.04
CA ILE A 457 -10.04 -17.24 6.39
C ILE A 457 -11.27 -18.11 6.64
N GLY A 458 -11.44 -19.16 5.83
CA GLY A 458 -12.52 -20.13 5.98
C GLY A 458 -12.27 -21.06 7.16
N SER A 459 -13.33 -21.72 7.64
CA SER A 459 -13.25 -22.64 8.80
C SER A 459 -12.37 -23.87 8.56
N ASN A 460 -12.04 -24.16 7.29
CA ASN A 460 -11.11 -25.21 6.88
C ASN A 460 -9.67 -24.71 6.60
N GLY A 461 -9.32 -23.49 7.01
CA GLY A 461 -7.97 -22.95 6.85
C GLY A 461 -7.61 -22.51 5.42
N ARG A 462 -8.55 -22.52 4.46
CA ARG A 462 -8.33 -21.85 3.17
C ARG A 462 -8.42 -20.33 3.33
N VAL A 463 -7.66 -19.61 2.52
CA VAL A 463 -7.57 -18.14 2.63
C VAL A 463 -7.86 -17.41 1.34
N GLY A 464 -8.18 -16.14 1.46
CA GLY A 464 -8.31 -15.21 0.36
C GLY A 464 -8.32 -13.78 0.89
N PHE A 465 -8.61 -12.82 0.02
CA PHE A 465 -8.77 -11.44 0.44
C PHE A 465 -9.84 -10.73 -0.36
N ASN A 466 -10.42 -9.70 0.25
CA ASN A 466 -11.18 -8.63 -0.40
C ASN A 466 -10.34 -7.35 -0.37
N ALA A 467 -10.29 -6.58 -1.44
CA ALA A 467 -9.51 -5.35 -1.52
C ALA A 467 -10.33 -4.18 -2.07
N GLU A 468 -10.24 -3.03 -1.39
CA GLU A 468 -10.74 -1.76 -1.89
C GLU A 468 -9.87 -1.30 -3.06
N HIS A 469 -10.45 -0.83 -4.16
CA HIS A 469 -9.71 -0.64 -5.41
C HIS A 469 -9.10 0.76 -5.58
N SER A 470 -9.64 1.78 -4.92
CA SER A 470 -9.24 3.17 -5.21
C SER A 470 -7.79 3.50 -4.83
N TRP A 471 -7.17 2.76 -3.90
CA TRP A 471 -5.81 3.05 -3.45
C TRP A 471 -4.70 2.47 -4.36
N ALA A 472 -4.98 1.41 -5.15
CA ALA A 472 -4.00 0.80 -6.06
C ALA A 472 -4.59 -0.10 -7.14
N ASP A 473 -3.76 -0.42 -8.13
CA ASP A 473 -4.02 -1.46 -9.12
C ASP A 473 -3.79 -2.86 -8.52
N ALA A 474 -4.52 -3.86 -9.02
CA ALA A 474 -4.50 -5.23 -8.49
C ALA A 474 -3.11 -5.86 -8.43
N ALA A 475 -2.20 -5.50 -9.34
CA ALA A 475 -0.83 -6.01 -9.36
C ALA A 475 -0.05 -5.77 -8.05
N VAL A 476 -0.37 -4.70 -7.33
CA VAL A 476 0.26 -4.40 -6.04
C VAL A 476 -0.18 -5.39 -4.96
N MET A 477 -1.48 -5.74 -4.93
CA MET A 477 -2.02 -6.77 -4.05
C MET A 477 -1.56 -8.17 -4.47
N SER A 478 -1.47 -8.45 -5.78
CA SER A 478 -0.96 -9.73 -6.28
C SER A 478 0.48 -9.99 -5.82
N HIS A 479 1.34 -8.97 -5.75
CA HIS A 479 2.71 -9.14 -5.25
C HIS A 479 2.77 -9.43 -3.75
N LEU A 480 1.92 -8.80 -2.94
CA LEU A 480 1.76 -9.18 -1.53
C LEU A 480 1.32 -10.65 -1.44
N TRP A 481 0.33 -11.04 -2.24
CA TRP A 481 -0.25 -12.37 -2.20
C TRP A 481 0.75 -13.45 -2.64
N GLU A 482 1.48 -13.21 -3.72
CA GLU A 482 2.56 -14.08 -4.20
C GLU A 482 3.64 -14.25 -3.13
N PHE A 483 4.07 -13.16 -2.49
CA PHE A 483 5.04 -13.20 -1.39
C PHE A 483 4.55 -14.12 -0.25
N ILE A 484 3.30 -13.94 0.19
CA ILE A 484 2.72 -14.73 1.29
C ILE A 484 2.69 -16.22 0.95
N ILE A 485 2.09 -16.56 -0.19
CA ILE A 485 1.86 -17.95 -0.61
C ILE A 485 3.19 -18.67 -0.86
N PHE A 486 4.14 -17.99 -1.53
CA PHE A 486 5.45 -18.57 -1.83
C PHE A 486 6.26 -18.81 -0.56
N ASP A 487 6.35 -17.80 0.32
CA ASP A 487 7.14 -17.89 1.55
C ASP A 487 6.61 -18.98 2.49
N GLU A 488 5.29 -19.14 2.55
CA GLU A 488 4.65 -20.21 3.30
C GLU A 488 4.93 -21.60 2.73
N ALA A 489 4.83 -21.77 1.41
CA ALA A 489 5.13 -23.02 0.74
C ALA A 489 6.60 -23.44 0.93
N GLU A 490 7.52 -22.48 0.97
CA GLU A 490 8.96 -22.74 1.12
C GLU A 490 9.36 -23.04 2.57
N LYS A 491 8.88 -22.28 3.56
CA LYS A 491 9.44 -22.32 4.93
C LYS A 491 8.79 -23.32 5.87
N SER A 492 7.68 -23.96 5.49
CA SER A 492 6.92 -24.94 6.32
C SER A 492 6.75 -24.46 7.77
N GLY A 493 5.80 -23.55 7.99
CA GLY A 493 5.54 -22.91 9.29
C GLY A 493 4.71 -23.73 10.29
N TYR A 494 4.39 -24.99 9.99
CA TYR A 494 3.41 -25.80 10.74
C TYR A 494 4.01 -27.11 11.27
N GLN A 495 3.60 -27.52 12.46
CA GLN A 495 3.90 -28.81 13.07
C GLN A 495 3.07 -29.93 12.39
N GLU A 496 3.37 -31.20 12.68
CA GLU A 496 2.61 -32.34 12.12
C GLU A 496 1.13 -32.33 12.51
N ASN A 497 0.80 -31.75 13.67
CA ASN A 497 -0.58 -31.57 14.12
C ASN A 497 -1.31 -30.39 13.44
N GLY A 498 -0.65 -29.67 12.52
CA GLY A 498 -1.21 -28.53 11.78
C GLY A 498 -1.13 -27.17 12.48
N HIS A 499 -0.75 -27.12 13.75
CA HIS A 499 -0.55 -25.87 14.49
C HIS A 499 0.77 -25.18 14.09
N THR A 500 0.92 -23.88 14.40
CA THR A 500 2.15 -23.17 14.05
C THR A 500 3.37 -23.69 14.83
N LYS A 501 4.55 -23.64 14.21
CA LYS A 501 5.81 -24.02 14.85
C LYS A 501 6.24 -23.00 15.91
N GLY A 502 6.92 -23.50 16.94
CA GLY A 502 7.48 -22.72 18.03
C GLY A 502 6.62 -22.76 19.30
N ALA A 503 7.15 -22.19 20.38
CA ALA A 503 6.43 -21.97 21.62
C ALA A 503 6.32 -20.46 21.90
N PRO A 504 5.22 -19.98 22.48
CA PRO A 504 5.10 -18.59 22.91
C PRO A 504 6.26 -18.22 23.84
N GLU A 505 6.98 -17.14 23.52
CA GLU A 505 8.06 -16.65 24.40
C GLU A 505 7.51 -15.71 25.49
N LEU A 506 6.29 -15.24 25.31
CA LEU A 506 5.53 -14.39 26.22
C LEU A 506 4.04 -14.71 26.11
N GLU A 507 3.28 -14.38 27.15
CA GLU A 507 1.81 -14.40 27.06
C GLU A 507 1.36 -13.28 26.10
N PRO A 508 0.72 -13.61 24.98
CA PRO A 508 0.31 -12.60 24.02
C PRO A 508 -0.78 -11.70 24.62
N PRO A 509 -0.81 -10.39 24.29
CA PRO A 509 -1.87 -9.51 24.74
C PRO A 509 -3.24 -10.04 24.33
N LYS A 510 -4.20 -10.06 25.25
CA LYS A 510 -5.55 -10.53 24.94
C LYS A 510 -6.23 -9.63 23.90
N PRO A 511 -6.95 -10.19 22.92
CA PRO A 511 -7.76 -9.40 21.99
C PRO A 511 -8.77 -8.52 22.73
N ILE A 512 -8.85 -7.25 22.34
CA ILE A 512 -9.72 -6.28 22.98
C ILE A 512 -11.03 -6.19 22.19
N ARG A 513 -12.14 -6.54 22.82
CA ARG A 513 -13.47 -6.45 22.23
C ARG A 513 -13.84 -4.99 21.93
N LEU A 514 -14.16 -4.68 20.68
CA LEU A 514 -14.68 -3.36 20.32
C LEU A 514 -16.09 -3.19 20.89
N GLN A 515 -16.37 -1.99 21.40
CA GLN A 515 -17.61 -1.67 22.09
C GLN A 515 -18.42 -0.69 21.25
N TRP A 516 -19.74 -0.79 21.30
CA TRP A 516 -20.62 0.04 20.48
C TRP A 516 -21.84 0.51 21.26
N ASN A 517 -22.41 1.61 20.78
CA ASN A 517 -23.76 2.06 21.10
C ASN A 517 -24.48 2.29 19.76
N LEU A 518 -25.08 1.22 19.23
CA LEU A 518 -25.67 1.21 17.89
C LEU A 518 -27.18 1.45 17.88
N ASP A 519 -27.84 1.54 19.04
CA ASP A 519 -29.27 1.79 19.15
C ASP A 519 -29.75 2.96 18.26
N PRO A 520 -29.07 4.13 18.21
CA PRO A 520 -29.50 5.23 17.34
C PRO A 520 -29.15 5.04 15.85
N VAL A 521 -28.46 3.95 15.50
CA VAL A 521 -27.90 3.68 14.16
C VAL A 521 -28.55 2.46 13.51
N LEU A 522 -29.35 1.67 14.24
CA LEU A 522 -29.91 0.39 13.76
C LEU A 522 -30.65 0.53 12.43
N GLU A 523 -31.50 1.56 12.29
CA GLU A 523 -32.24 1.81 11.06
C GLU A 523 -31.30 2.14 9.87
N ALA A 524 -30.25 2.93 10.13
CA ALA A 524 -29.27 3.27 9.11
C ALA A 524 -28.44 2.06 8.66
N ILE A 525 -28.10 1.17 9.60
CA ILE A 525 -27.43 -0.11 9.33
C ILE A 525 -28.34 -1.00 8.49
N GLU A 526 -29.60 -1.16 8.90
CA GLU A 526 -30.57 -2.02 8.22
C GLU A 526 -30.83 -1.55 6.79
N LYS A 527 -30.96 -0.23 6.57
CA LYS A 527 -31.10 0.34 5.23
C LYS A 527 -29.92 -0.03 4.32
N SER A 528 -28.68 0.10 4.81
CA SER A 528 -27.51 -0.30 4.05
C SER A 528 -27.43 -1.81 3.85
N TYR A 529 -27.83 -2.58 4.86
CA TYR A 529 -27.87 -4.04 4.79
C TYR A 529 -28.81 -4.53 3.69
N GLN A 530 -30.02 -4.00 3.59
CA GLN A 530 -30.97 -4.36 2.53
C GLN A 530 -30.41 -4.09 1.13
N VAL A 531 -29.69 -2.98 0.93
CA VAL A 531 -29.00 -2.70 -0.34
C VAL A 531 -27.89 -3.72 -0.60
N SER A 532 -27.07 -4.02 0.41
CA SER A 532 -25.99 -5.00 0.27
C SER A 532 -26.52 -6.41 -0.04
N LEU A 533 -27.61 -6.81 0.61
CA LEU A 533 -28.25 -8.11 0.44
C LEU A 533 -28.82 -8.28 -0.97
N ALA A 534 -29.41 -7.21 -1.52
CA ALA A 534 -29.90 -7.20 -2.91
C ALA A 534 -28.80 -7.25 -3.97
N LEU A 535 -27.53 -6.97 -3.61
CA LEU A 535 -26.37 -7.11 -4.50
C LEU A 535 -25.66 -8.46 -4.35
N VAL A 536 -25.86 -9.12 -3.20
CA VAL A 536 -25.28 -10.44 -2.90
C VAL A 536 -26.11 -11.56 -3.51
N ASN A 537 -27.44 -11.41 -3.49
CA ASN A 537 -28.42 -12.31 -4.11
C ASN A 537 -28.63 -11.94 -5.59
#